data_AF-A0A9X2JD10-F1
#
_entry.id   AF-A0A9X2JD10-F1
#
_cell.length_a   1.000
_cell.length_b   1.000
_cell.length_c   1.000
_cell.angle_alpha   90.00
_cell.angle_beta   90.00
_cell.angle_gamma   90.00
#
_symmetry.space_group_name_H-M   'P 1'
#
loop_
_entity.id
_entity.type
_entity.pdbx_description
1 polymer ?
#
loop_
_entity_poly.entity_id
_entity_poly.type
_entity_poly.pdbx_seq_one_letter_code
_entity_poly.pdbx_strand_id
1 'polypeptide(L)'
;MHDIEPYYNWRDYYVASEDKLSPFYNREYSEFYFDKTVYNYYIHPQWDSFGSNTLYLKVLYADYLRSYCIIELIGEWNDCINNDIMLLKREILEDIMAEGINKFILLGENVLNFHGSDDSYYEEWYQEVEDGWIVMVNFREHVIQEMKNHGLDYYLNLGGELDNFSWRALKPTQLFKNIDSMMTKRLGM
;
A
#
# COMPACT_ATOMS: atom_id res chain seq x y z
N MET A 1 -14.00 -9.03 -10.38
CA MET A 1 -13.39 -8.56 -9.11
C MET A 1 -12.89 -9.74 -8.29
N HIS A 2 -13.66 -10.84 -8.18
CA HIS A 2 -13.23 -12.03 -7.44
C HIS A 2 -11.98 -12.73 -8.00
N ASP A 3 -11.72 -12.62 -9.30
CA ASP A 3 -10.50 -13.15 -9.95
C ASP A 3 -9.25 -12.29 -9.73
N ILE A 4 -9.39 -11.10 -9.13
CA ILE A 4 -8.24 -10.26 -8.80
C ILE A 4 -7.70 -10.75 -7.47
N GLU A 5 -6.72 -11.63 -7.52
CA GLU A 5 -5.98 -12.08 -6.34
C GLU A 5 -4.83 -11.12 -6.02
N PRO A 6 -4.42 -11.00 -4.74
CA PRO A 6 -3.14 -10.39 -4.42
C PRO A 6 -2.01 -11.11 -5.14
N TYR A 7 -0.95 -10.38 -5.48
CA TYR A 7 0.16 -10.93 -6.23
C TYR A 7 0.89 -12.05 -5.47
N TYR A 8 0.80 -13.27 -5.99
CA TYR A 8 1.22 -14.48 -5.29
C TYR A 8 2.65 -14.95 -5.61
N ASN A 9 3.29 -14.47 -6.68
CA ASN A 9 4.63 -14.96 -7.08
C ASN A 9 5.74 -14.59 -6.08
N TRP A 10 5.44 -13.77 -5.06
CA TRP A 10 6.37 -13.46 -3.99
C TRP A 10 6.15 -14.24 -2.69
N ARG A 11 5.18 -15.16 -2.65
CA ARG A 11 4.91 -15.97 -1.45
C ARG A 11 6.10 -16.82 -1.01
N ASP A 12 6.97 -17.22 -1.93
CA ASP A 12 8.23 -17.91 -1.59
C ASP A 12 9.26 -17.02 -0.85
N TYR A 13 9.10 -15.69 -0.93
CA TYR A 13 9.97 -14.73 -0.24
C TYR A 13 9.38 -14.22 1.06
N TYR A 14 8.06 -14.06 1.14
CA TYR A 14 7.37 -13.50 2.30
C TYR A 14 5.89 -13.87 2.32
N VAL A 15 5.37 -14.17 3.51
CA VAL A 15 3.94 -14.37 3.76
C VAL A 15 3.58 -13.65 5.06
N ALA A 16 2.72 -12.62 4.97
CA ALA A 16 2.36 -11.78 6.11
C ALA A 16 1.78 -12.57 7.29
N SER A 17 0.97 -13.61 7.02
CA SER A 17 0.37 -14.43 8.08
C SER A 17 1.36 -15.34 8.81
N GLU A 18 2.56 -15.55 8.27
CA GLU A 18 3.60 -16.37 8.88
C GLU A 18 4.67 -15.52 9.60
N ASP A 19 4.65 -14.20 9.39
CA ASP A 19 5.58 -13.26 10.01
C ASP A 19 5.04 -12.75 11.34
N LYS A 20 5.78 -13.01 12.42
CA LYS A 20 5.45 -12.58 13.79
C LYS A 20 5.41 -11.08 13.99
N LEU A 21 6.11 -10.34 13.13
CA LEU A 21 6.18 -8.88 13.17
C LEU A 21 5.13 -8.23 12.26
N SER A 22 4.32 -9.03 11.55
CA SER A 22 3.25 -8.50 10.72
C SER A 22 1.97 -8.28 11.54
N PRO A 23 1.21 -7.20 11.27
CA PRO A 23 -0.13 -7.03 11.84
C PRO A 23 -1.11 -8.14 11.41
N PHE A 24 -0.74 -8.96 10.42
CA PHE A 24 -1.54 -10.08 9.92
C PHE A 24 -1.06 -11.45 10.44
N TYR A 25 -0.14 -11.51 11.41
CA TYR A 25 0.37 -12.77 11.94
C TYR A 25 -0.75 -13.70 12.41
N ASN A 26 -0.66 -14.99 12.06
CA ASN A 26 -1.68 -16.02 12.32
C ASN A 26 -3.06 -15.75 11.72
N ARG A 27 -3.19 -14.83 10.76
CA ARG A 27 -4.45 -14.66 10.04
C ARG A 27 -4.75 -15.87 9.17
N GLU A 28 -5.94 -16.43 9.35
CA GLU A 28 -6.45 -17.52 8.52
C GLU A 28 -7.32 -16.97 7.39
N TYR A 29 -7.08 -17.47 6.18
CA TYR A 29 -7.82 -17.07 4.99
C TYR A 29 -8.79 -18.16 4.57
N SER A 30 -10.01 -17.74 4.24
CA SER A 30 -11.01 -18.63 3.66
C SER A 30 -10.62 -19.06 2.24
N GLU A 31 -10.72 -20.35 1.94
CA GLU A 31 -10.52 -20.88 0.58
C GLU A 31 -11.83 -21.00 -0.23
N PHE A 32 -12.99 -20.86 0.43
CA PHE A 32 -14.29 -21.20 -0.17
C PHE A 32 -15.32 -20.07 -0.12
N TYR A 33 -15.27 -19.24 0.93
CA TYR A 33 -16.24 -18.18 1.16
C TYR A 33 -15.66 -16.82 0.77
N PHE A 34 -16.44 -16.09 -0.03
CA PHE A 34 -16.21 -14.69 -0.35
C PHE A 34 -17.06 -13.84 0.60
N ASP A 35 -16.39 -13.01 1.39
CA ASP A 35 -17.00 -12.19 2.45
C ASP A 35 -16.85 -10.69 2.19
N LYS A 36 -15.93 -10.30 1.30
CA LYS A 36 -15.55 -8.90 1.02
C LYS A 36 -16.06 -8.46 -0.35
N THR A 37 -16.40 -7.19 -0.47
CA THR A 37 -16.92 -6.62 -1.72
C THR A 37 -16.35 -5.24 -2.02
N VAL A 38 -16.21 -4.93 -3.31
CA VAL A 38 -15.98 -3.58 -3.85
C VAL A 38 -17.04 -3.33 -4.93
N TYR A 39 -17.75 -2.20 -4.88
CA TYR A 39 -18.89 -1.91 -5.77
C TYR A 39 -19.94 -3.03 -5.86
N ASN A 40 -20.24 -3.70 -4.74
CA ASN A 40 -21.14 -4.88 -4.68
C ASN A 40 -20.65 -6.13 -5.44
N TYR A 41 -19.39 -6.16 -5.88
CA TYR A 41 -18.76 -7.36 -6.41
C TYR A 41 -17.84 -7.98 -5.37
N TYR A 42 -17.96 -9.30 -5.18
CA TYR A 42 -17.04 -10.04 -4.34
C TYR A 42 -15.59 -9.90 -4.83
N ILE A 43 -14.65 -9.77 -3.90
CA ILE A 43 -13.19 -9.78 -4.14
C ILE A 43 -12.57 -11.04 -3.56
N HIS A 44 -11.40 -11.43 -4.07
CA HIS A 44 -10.72 -12.65 -3.64
C HIS A 44 -10.50 -12.68 -2.11
N PRO A 45 -10.74 -13.81 -1.41
CA PRO A 45 -10.68 -13.86 0.06
C PRO A 45 -9.29 -13.59 0.64
N GLN A 46 -8.23 -13.69 -0.17
CA GLN A 46 -6.84 -13.43 0.23
C GLN A 46 -6.51 -11.96 0.48
N TRP A 47 -7.39 -11.02 0.08
CA TRP A 47 -7.25 -9.60 0.43
C TRP A 47 -7.53 -9.38 1.92
N ASP A 48 -6.71 -8.57 2.56
CA ASP A 48 -6.82 -8.25 3.98
C ASP A 48 -7.72 -7.03 4.20
N SER A 49 -8.71 -7.21 5.09
CA SER A 49 -9.44 -6.07 5.67
C SER A 49 -8.68 -5.55 6.88
N PHE A 50 -8.78 -4.23 7.06
CA PHE A 50 -8.18 -3.46 8.15
C PHE A 50 -9.18 -2.46 8.76
N GLY A 51 -10.49 -2.66 8.52
CA GLY A 51 -11.56 -1.80 9.04
C GLY A 51 -12.27 -0.95 7.98
N SER A 52 -11.61 -0.66 6.85
CA SER A 52 -12.30 -0.05 5.70
C SER A 52 -13.29 -1.02 5.05
N ASN A 53 -14.41 -0.47 4.59
CA ASN A 53 -15.44 -1.21 3.86
C ASN A 53 -15.16 -1.27 2.36
N THR A 54 -14.36 -0.34 1.83
CA THR A 54 -14.16 -0.15 0.39
C THR A 54 -12.72 -0.29 -0.04
N LEU A 55 -11.77 -0.20 0.87
CA LEU A 55 -10.34 -0.38 0.62
C LEU A 55 -9.83 -1.64 1.34
N TYR A 56 -9.03 -2.41 0.63
CA TYR A 56 -8.39 -3.61 1.16
C TYR A 56 -6.93 -3.62 0.72
N LEU A 57 -6.12 -4.40 1.40
CA LEU A 57 -4.69 -4.45 1.12
C LEU A 57 -4.10 -5.85 1.20
N LYS A 58 -2.86 -5.99 0.76
CA LYS A 58 -2.02 -7.14 1.04
C LYS A 58 -0.60 -6.66 1.29
N VAL A 59 -0.01 -7.02 2.42
CA VAL A 59 1.43 -6.85 2.61
C VAL A 59 2.13 -7.95 1.82
N LEU A 60 2.80 -7.58 0.73
CA LEU A 60 3.47 -8.52 -0.16
C LEU A 60 4.89 -8.85 0.30
N TYR A 61 5.54 -7.93 1.00
CA TYR A 61 6.91 -8.10 1.46
C TYR A 61 7.27 -7.07 2.55
N ALA A 62 8.00 -7.48 3.57
CA ALA A 62 8.63 -6.59 4.54
C ALA A 62 10.09 -7.02 4.79
N ASP A 63 10.99 -6.05 4.93
CA ASP A 63 12.39 -6.26 5.28
C ASP A 63 12.82 -5.24 6.31
N TYR A 64 12.82 -5.70 7.56
CA TYR A 64 13.12 -4.91 8.76
C TYR A 64 14.59 -4.47 8.84
N LEU A 65 15.52 -5.18 8.18
CA LEU A 65 16.93 -4.78 8.16
C LEU A 65 17.17 -3.62 7.19
N ARG A 66 16.38 -3.52 6.13
CA ARG A 66 16.44 -2.44 5.14
C ARG A 66 15.32 -1.41 5.30
N SER A 67 14.51 -1.56 6.33
CA SER A 67 13.43 -0.65 6.73
C SER A 67 12.39 -0.38 5.64
N TYR A 68 12.00 -1.38 4.83
CA TYR A 68 10.97 -1.19 3.81
C TYR A 68 9.87 -2.24 3.77
N CYS A 69 8.67 -1.79 3.36
CA CYS A 69 7.49 -2.61 3.17
C CYS A 69 6.85 -2.35 1.80
N ILE A 70 6.33 -3.41 1.17
CA ILE A 70 5.60 -3.37 -0.09
C ILE A 70 4.17 -3.82 0.16
N ILE A 71 3.21 -2.95 -0.15
CA ILE A 71 1.78 -3.16 0.10
C ILE A 71 1.04 -3.02 -1.23
N GLU A 72 0.21 -4.00 -1.56
CA GLU A 72 -0.71 -3.94 -2.69
C GLU A 72 -2.10 -3.53 -2.21
N LEU A 73 -2.76 -2.63 -2.94
CA LEU A 73 -4.07 -2.08 -2.58
C LEU A 73 -5.12 -2.44 -3.63
N ILE A 74 -6.35 -2.67 -3.18
CA ILE A 74 -7.53 -2.87 -4.04
C ILE A 74 -8.74 -2.15 -3.47
N GLY A 75 -9.53 -1.53 -4.35
CA GLY A 75 -10.84 -0.99 -4.01
C GLY A 75 -10.94 0.51 -4.22
N GLU A 76 -11.75 1.17 -3.39
CA GLU A 76 -11.93 2.62 -3.40
C GLU A 76 -11.33 3.20 -2.13
N TRP A 77 -10.40 4.14 -2.30
CA TRP A 77 -9.79 4.85 -1.19
C TRP A 77 -10.61 6.11 -0.90
N ASN A 78 -11.37 6.08 0.19
CA ASN A 78 -12.38 7.08 0.51
C ASN A 78 -12.15 7.70 1.90
N ASP A 79 -11.37 8.78 1.91
CA ASP A 79 -11.10 9.54 3.13
C ASP A 79 -12.31 10.40 3.55
N CYS A 80 -13.14 10.81 2.58
CA CYS A 80 -14.37 11.59 2.83
C CYS A 80 -15.41 10.90 3.73
N ILE A 81 -15.60 9.59 3.57
CA ILE A 81 -16.69 8.84 4.23
C ILE A 81 -16.15 7.89 5.29
N ASN A 82 -15.16 7.08 4.94
CA ASN A 82 -14.65 6.03 5.81
C ASN A 82 -13.41 6.46 6.61
N ASN A 83 -12.79 7.58 6.22
CA ASN A 83 -11.46 7.99 6.69
C ASN A 83 -10.44 6.86 6.54
N ASP A 84 -10.34 6.34 5.32
CA ASP A 84 -9.52 5.16 4.99
C ASP A 84 -8.04 5.37 5.34
N ILE A 85 -7.48 6.57 5.15
CA ILE A 85 -6.11 6.88 5.58
C ILE A 85 -5.92 6.75 7.09
N MET A 86 -6.85 7.22 7.92
CA MET A 86 -6.76 7.05 9.37
C MET A 86 -6.74 5.57 9.74
N LEU A 87 -7.67 4.79 9.18
CA LEU A 87 -7.75 3.35 9.45
C LEU A 87 -6.48 2.63 8.98
N LEU A 88 -5.99 2.95 7.78
CA LEU A 88 -4.76 2.40 7.25
C LEU A 88 -3.57 2.72 8.16
N LYS A 89 -3.45 3.97 8.61
CA LYS A 89 -2.36 4.41 9.49
C LYS A 89 -2.42 3.68 10.83
N ARG A 90 -3.53 3.82 11.55
CA ARG A 90 -3.66 3.37 12.95
C ARG A 90 -3.69 1.85 13.07
N GLU A 91 -4.35 1.15 12.16
CA GLU A 91 -4.54 -0.30 12.28
C GLU A 91 -3.40 -1.11 11.64
N ILE A 92 -2.64 -0.52 10.71
CA ILE A 92 -1.66 -1.26 9.90
C ILE A 92 -0.29 -0.60 9.89
N LEU A 93 -0.20 0.67 9.49
CA LEU A 93 1.11 1.29 9.25
C LEU A 93 1.87 1.52 10.54
N GLU A 94 1.19 1.89 11.64
CA GLU A 94 1.85 2.09 12.94
C GLU A 94 2.52 0.84 13.48
N ASP A 95 1.84 -0.30 13.42
CA ASP A 95 2.44 -1.59 13.80
C ASP A 95 3.66 -1.92 12.92
N ILE A 96 3.57 -1.66 11.61
CA ILE A 96 4.69 -1.89 10.69
C ILE A 96 5.86 -0.93 10.97
N MET A 97 5.59 0.34 11.28
CA MET A 97 6.60 1.35 11.59
C MET A 97 7.27 1.11 12.94
N ALA A 98 6.52 0.61 13.93
CA ALA A 98 7.05 0.24 15.24
C ALA A 98 8.16 -0.82 15.16
N GLU A 99 8.13 -1.67 14.13
CA GLU A 99 9.15 -2.68 13.83
C GLU A 99 10.33 -2.13 12.99
N GLY A 100 10.41 -0.81 12.81
CA GLY A 100 11.55 -0.12 12.19
C GLY A 100 11.46 0.06 10.68
N ILE A 101 10.27 -0.13 10.08
CA ILE A 101 10.01 0.19 8.68
C ILE A 101 9.73 1.69 8.52
N ASN A 102 10.40 2.36 7.59
CA ASN A 102 10.13 3.76 7.26
C ASN A 102 10.06 4.03 5.74
N LYS A 103 10.21 3.01 4.89
CA LYS A 103 10.06 3.12 3.44
C LYS A 103 8.89 2.29 2.96
N PHE A 104 7.94 2.94 2.30
CA PHE A 104 6.71 2.31 1.87
C PHE A 104 6.57 2.37 0.35
N ILE A 105 6.32 1.21 -0.26
CA ILE A 105 5.93 1.09 -1.66
C ILE A 105 4.48 0.64 -1.69
N LEU A 106 3.57 1.53 -2.09
CA LEU A 106 2.17 1.23 -2.32
C LEU A 106 1.94 0.91 -3.80
N LEU A 107 1.43 -0.28 -4.09
CA LEU A 107 1.06 -0.71 -5.44
C LEU A 107 -0.45 -0.48 -5.63
N GLY A 108 -0.80 0.48 -6.49
CA GLY A 108 -2.17 1.02 -6.57
C GLY A 108 -2.95 0.68 -7.84
N GLU A 109 -2.53 -0.31 -8.62
CA GLU A 109 -3.16 -0.62 -9.91
C GLU A 109 -4.66 -0.96 -9.79
N ASN A 110 -5.02 -1.56 -8.66
CA ASN A 110 -6.38 -1.96 -8.35
C ASN A 110 -7.11 -0.94 -7.44
N VAL A 111 -6.51 0.22 -7.19
CA VAL A 111 -7.19 1.37 -6.58
C VAL A 111 -7.98 2.07 -7.67
N LEU A 112 -9.30 1.95 -7.57
CA LEU A 112 -10.23 2.34 -8.64
C LEU A 112 -10.57 3.82 -8.58
N ASN A 113 -10.72 4.38 -7.37
CA ASN A 113 -11.06 5.77 -7.12
C ASN A 113 -10.42 6.26 -5.83
N PHE A 114 -10.23 7.57 -5.75
CA PHE A 114 -9.83 8.28 -4.56
C PHE A 114 -10.84 9.39 -4.25
N HIS A 115 -11.21 9.55 -2.99
CA HIS A 115 -12.06 10.63 -2.50
C HIS A 115 -11.38 11.26 -1.29
N GLY A 116 -10.60 12.31 -1.54
CA GLY A 116 -9.79 12.96 -0.52
C GLY A 116 -10.59 13.75 0.51
N SER A 117 -10.02 13.94 1.70
CA SER A 117 -10.56 14.82 2.74
C SER A 117 -9.43 15.68 3.31
N ASP A 118 -9.38 15.85 4.63
CA ASP A 118 -8.27 16.45 5.35
C ASP A 118 -6.96 15.64 5.18
N ASP A 119 -5.81 16.31 5.22
CA ASP A 119 -4.49 15.74 4.94
C ASP A 119 -3.68 15.38 6.20
N SER A 120 -4.19 15.64 7.40
CA SER A 120 -3.46 15.50 8.67
C SER A 120 -2.82 14.12 8.89
N TYR A 121 -3.50 13.04 8.51
CA TYR A 121 -2.93 11.68 8.65
C TYR A 121 -1.81 11.39 7.65
N TYR A 122 -1.83 12.02 6.47
CA TYR A 122 -0.74 11.94 5.51
C TYR A 122 0.47 12.75 5.99
N GLU A 123 0.23 13.94 6.54
CA GLU A 123 1.27 14.76 7.15
C GLU A 123 1.93 14.02 8.32
N GLU A 124 1.14 13.45 9.23
CA GLU A 124 1.64 12.68 10.37
C GLU A 124 2.49 11.49 9.89
N TRP A 125 1.98 10.72 8.92
CA TRP A 125 2.73 9.60 8.35
C TRP A 125 4.05 10.05 7.70
N TYR A 126 4.03 11.16 6.95
CA TYR A 126 5.21 11.74 6.33
C TYR A 126 6.25 12.20 7.37
N GLN A 127 5.82 12.82 8.47
CA GLN A 127 6.71 13.25 9.55
C GLN A 127 7.36 12.05 10.27
N GLU A 128 6.61 10.97 10.46
CA GLU A 128 7.09 9.77 11.16
C GLU A 128 8.06 8.92 10.35
N VAL A 129 7.99 8.95 9.01
CA VAL A 129 8.95 8.21 8.18
C VAL A 129 10.35 8.86 8.15
N GLU A 130 10.51 10.09 8.64
CA GLU A 130 11.78 10.84 8.71
C GLU A 130 12.58 10.81 7.39
N ASP A 131 13.76 10.18 7.36
CA ASP A 131 14.63 10.01 6.19
C ASP A 131 14.11 8.93 5.19
N GLY A 132 13.00 8.29 5.54
CA GLY A 132 12.27 7.35 4.72
C GLY A 132 11.47 8.02 3.61
N TRP A 133 10.60 7.25 2.98
CA TRP A 133 9.76 7.75 1.90
C TRP A 133 8.52 6.90 1.70
N ILE A 134 7.47 7.51 1.16
CA ILE A 134 6.23 6.85 0.77
C ILE A 134 6.08 7.00 -0.73
N VAL A 135 6.00 5.89 -1.46
CA VAL A 135 5.98 5.85 -2.92
C VAL A 135 4.71 5.17 -3.43
N MET A 136 4.06 5.82 -4.40
CA MET A 136 2.85 5.37 -5.07
C MET A 136 3.23 4.82 -6.45
N VAL A 137 3.06 3.52 -6.67
CA VAL A 137 3.41 2.85 -7.92
C VAL A 137 2.14 2.41 -8.66
N ASN A 138 2.08 2.77 -9.95
CA ASN A 138 1.05 2.39 -10.91
C ASN A 138 -0.38 2.74 -10.47
N PHE A 139 -0.57 3.85 -9.76
CA PHE A 139 -1.89 4.41 -9.52
C PHE A 139 -2.49 4.96 -10.82
N ARG A 140 -3.82 4.89 -10.94
CA ARG A 140 -4.52 5.41 -12.11
C ARG A 140 -4.39 6.92 -12.20
N GLU A 141 -4.31 7.46 -13.42
CA GLU A 141 -4.12 8.89 -13.67
C GLU A 141 -5.13 9.76 -12.92
N HIS A 142 -6.41 9.40 -12.94
CA HIS A 142 -7.45 10.16 -12.25
C HIS A 142 -7.33 10.11 -10.72
N VAL A 143 -6.86 8.99 -10.17
CA VAL A 143 -6.57 8.84 -8.73
C VAL A 143 -5.42 9.76 -8.34
N ILE A 144 -4.33 9.73 -9.12
CA ILE A 144 -3.16 10.59 -8.90
C ILE A 144 -3.56 12.06 -8.99
N GLN A 145 -4.36 12.43 -9.99
CA GLN A 145 -4.81 13.81 -10.16
C GLN A 145 -5.65 14.26 -8.98
N GLU A 146 -6.54 13.42 -8.46
CA GLU A 146 -7.36 13.74 -7.29
C GLU A 146 -6.51 13.89 -6.03
N MET A 147 -5.52 13.02 -5.82
CA MET A 147 -4.58 13.14 -4.69
C MET A 147 -3.78 14.44 -4.75
N LYS A 148 -3.30 14.84 -5.93
CA LYS A 148 -2.63 16.14 -6.16
C LYS A 148 -3.56 17.33 -5.91
N ASN A 149 -4.83 17.23 -6.31
CA ASN A 149 -5.81 18.29 -6.05
C ASN A 149 -6.03 18.53 -4.55
N HIS A 150 -5.79 17.50 -3.72
CA HIS A 150 -5.81 17.57 -2.25
C HIS A 150 -4.43 17.85 -1.64
N GLY A 151 -3.41 18.17 -2.44
CA GLY A 151 -2.06 18.48 -1.97
C GLY A 151 -1.27 17.28 -1.43
N LEU A 152 -1.70 16.04 -1.69
CA LEU A 152 -1.02 14.88 -1.11
C LEU A 152 0.35 14.60 -1.74
N ASP A 153 0.70 15.27 -2.84
CA ASP A 153 2.02 15.22 -3.45
C ASP A 153 3.11 15.93 -2.63
N TYR A 154 2.76 16.66 -1.57
CA TYR A 154 3.72 17.12 -0.57
C TYR A 154 4.24 15.98 0.32
N TYR A 155 3.43 14.93 0.52
CA TYR A 155 3.72 13.82 1.44
C TYR A 155 4.06 12.53 0.70
N LEU A 156 3.49 12.34 -0.49
CA LEU A 156 3.57 11.11 -1.27
C LEU A 156 4.40 11.29 -2.53
N ASN A 157 5.33 10.37 -2.79
CA ASN A 157 6.08 10.32 -4.03
C ASN A 157 5.28 9.59 -5.10
N LEU A 158 4.80 10.36 -6.08
CA LEU A 158 3.94 9.88 -7.17
C LEU A 158 4.40 10.47 -8.51
N GLY A 159 3.83 9.99 -9.62
CA GLY A 159 4.09 10.55 -10.94
C GLY A 159 5.36 10.02 -11.64
N GLY A 160 5.38 10.16 -12.97
CA GLY A 160 6.57 9.97 -13.80
C GLY A 160 6.87 8.49 -14.03
N GLU A 161 8.11 8.05 -13.77
CA GLU A 161 8.50 6.63 -13.92
C GLU A 161 7.71 5.69 -12.99
N LEU A 162 7.05 6.22 -11.96
CA LEU A 162 6.23 5.47 -11.03
C LEU A 162 4.84 5.12 -11.58
N ASP A 163 4.35 5.84 -12.60
CA ASP A 163 2.99 5.65 -13.12
C ASP A 163 2.86 4.40 -14.00
N ASN A 164 3.98 3.95 -14.59
CA ASN A 164 4.04 2.77 -15.43
C ASN A 164 5.34 1.98 -15.21
N PHE A 165 5.43 1.38 -14.03
CA PHE A 165 6.57 0.60 -13.58
C PHE A 165 6.27 -0.91 -13.64
N SER A 166 7.09 -1.67 -14.36
CA SER A 166 6.89 -3.12 -14.56
C SER A 166 7.35 -3.97 -13.35
N TRP A 167 6.77 -3.74 -12.17
CA TRP A 167 7.21 -4.37 -10.92
C TRP A 167 7.00 -5.89 -10.85
N ARG A 168 5.96 -6.43 -11.51
CA ARG A 168 5.64 -7.88 -11.47
C ARG A 168 6.70 -8.78 -12.08
N ALA A 169 7.61 -8.23 -12.89
CA ALA A 169 8.73 -8.98 -13.47
C ALA A 169 9.96 -9.04 -12.54
N LEU A 170 9.91 -8.34 -11.39
CA LEU A 170 11.02 -8.19 -10.47
C LEU A 170 10.80 -9.02 -9.21
N LYS A 171 11.90 -9.35 -8.53
CA LYS A 171 11.89 -9.77 -7.13
C LYS A 171 11.63 -8.57 -6.20
N PRO A 172 11.12 -8.76 -4.96
CA PRO A 172 10.87 -7.66 -4.02
C PRO A 172 12.09 -6.75 -3.82
N THR A 173 13.26 -7.37 -3.63
CA THR A 173 14.53 -6.65 -3.43
C THR A 173 15.01 -5.88 -4.67
N GLN A 174 14.63 -6.31 -5.88
CA GLN A 174 14.95 -5.59 -7.11
C GLN A 174 14.02 -4.40 -7.31
N LEU A 175 12.71 -4.58 -7.02
CA LEU A 175 11.76 -3.47 -6.99
C LEU A 175 12.26 -2.38 -6.03
N PHE A 176 12.56 -2.74 -4.79
CA PHE A 176 13.05 -1.81 -3.79
C PHE A 176 14.29 -1.04 -4.27
N LYS A 177 15.31 -1.72 -4.78
CA LYS A 177 16.53 -1.06 -5.28
C LYS A 177 16.27 -0.05 -6.39
N ASN A 178 15.34 -0.36 -7.30
CA ASN A 178 14.98 0.57 -8.37
C ASN A 178 14.26 1.80 -7.81
N ILE A 179 13.28 1.60 -6.93
CA ILE A 179 12.53 2.70 -6.30
C ILE A 179 13.46 3.56 -5.43
N ASP A 180 14.27 2.96 -4.57
CA ASP A 180 15.21 3.66 -3.69
C ASP A 180 16.18 4.51 -4.51
N SER A 181 16.71 3.98 -5.63
CA SER A 181 17.57 4.76 -6.54
C SER A 181 16.83 5.95 -7.19
N MET A 182 15.53 5.82 -7.48
CA MET A 182 14.73 6.95 -7.97
C MET A 182 14.53 8.01 -6.89
N MET A 183 14.27 7.58 -5.64
CA MET A 183 14.04 8.49 -4.52
C MET A 183 15.32 9.26 -4.15
N THR A 184 16.47 8.59 -4.10
CA THR A 184 17.78 9.23 -3.90
C THR A 184 18.00 10.38 -4.91
N LYS A 185 17.71 10.16 -6.20
CA LYS A 185 17.83 11.20 -7.24
C LYS A 185 16.85 12.35 -7.06
N ARG A 186 15.59 12.08 -6.67
CA ARG A 186 14.55 13.11 -6.47
C ARG A 186 14.85 13.98 -5.26
N LEU A 187 15.36 13.38 -4.18
CA LEU A 187 15.68 14.07 -2.93
C LEU A 187 17.05 14.75 -2.96
N GLY A 188 17.81 14.61 -4.06
CA GLY A 188 19.11 15.26 -4.24
C GLY A 188 20.23 14.66 -3.39
N MET A 189 20.10 13.38 -3.02
CA MET A 189 21.10 12.60 -2.28
C MET A 189 22.02 11.80 -3.21
#